data_AF-G0M6L7-F1
#
_entry.id   AF-G0M6L7-F1
#
_cell.length_a   1.000
_cell.length_b   1.000
_cell.length_c   1.000
_cell.angle_alpha   90.00
_cell.angle_beta   90.00
_cell.angle_gamma   90.00
#
_symmetry.space_group_name_H-M   'P 1'
#
loop_
_entity.id
_entity.type
_entity.pdbx_description
1 polymer ?
#
loop_
_entity_poly.entity_id
_entity_poly.type
_entity_poly.pdbx_seq_one_letter_code
_entity_poly.pdbx_strand_id
1 'polypeptide(L)'
;MSFTHDQLTENIFWIREEDTRECFPLMYLILGTEDTALLIDTGCGCGNIYHYLRSLSFMQNVKLIVVNTHNHPEQVMWTPGHTPDSIVLWYPYANRLFVGDLFYRFDDIMFTYQYTDIRQYENSVRNILKFVQSQQVKVKYSAAKNDTDNKCLPTFKLYHRFLLAVIAGTHAGTHLRIDEAEGVRYETRDKSMKIVIGRKIVQKLNEAREKATQGQ
;
A
#
# COMPACT_ATOMS: atom_id res chain seq x y z
N MET A 1 -21.94 2.54 -18.67
CA MET A 1 -21.37 1.72 -19.76
C MET A 1 -21.73 0.26 -19.50
N SER A 2 -21.82 -0.54 -20.55
CA SER A 2 -22.30 -1.92 -20.50
C SER A 2 -21.13 -2.90 -20.46
N PHE A 3 -21.38 -4.07 -19.89
CA PHE A 3 -20.53 -5.25 -20.11
C PHE A 3 -21.25 -6.17 -21.09
N THR A 4 -20.46 -6.92 -21.85
CA THR A 4 -20.94 -8.05 -22.66
C THR A 4 -20.17 -9.29 -22.27
N HIS A 5 -20.75 -10.47 -22.47
CA HIS A 5 -20.08 -11.74 -22.20
C HIS A 5 -20.51 -12.79 -23.20
N ASP A 6 -19.68 -13.80 -23.38
CA ASP A 6 -20.04 -15.02 -24.12
C ASP A 6 -19.32 -16.23 -23.52
N GLN A 7 -19.86 -17.40 -23.80
CA GLN A 7 -19.37 -18.67 -23.27
C GLN A 7 -18.22 -19.22 -24.13
N LEU A 8 -17.08 -19.50 -23.51
CA LEU A 8 -15.94 -20.18 -24.15
C LEU A 8 -16.05 -21.69 -24.04
N THR A 9 -16.39 -22.18 -22.85
CA THR A 9 -16.60 -23.60 -22.53
C THR A 9 -17.74 -23.72 -21.51
N GLU A 10 -18.13 -24.94 -21.16
CA GLU A 10 -19.20 -25.21 -20.19
C GLU A 10 -19.09 -24.34 -18.91
N ASN A 11 -17.87 -24.11 -18.42
CA ASN A 11 -17.63 -23.39 -17.18
C ASN A 11 -16.75 -22.13 -17.32
N ILE A 12 -16.48 -21.64 -18.53
CA ILE A 12 -15.63 -20.46 -18.75
C ILE A 12 -16.35 -19.46 -19.65
N PHE A 13 -16.34 -18.19 -19.23
CA PHE A 13 -16.88 -17.05 -19.98
C PHE A 13 -15.80 -15.99 -20.13
N TRP A 14 -15.77 -15.32 -21.28
CA TRP A 14 -15.12 -14.01 -21.37
C TRP A 14 -16.16 -12.95 -21.08
N ILE A 15 -15.72 -11.86 -20.45
CA ILE A 15 -16.51 -10.66 -20.21
C ILE A 15 -15.71 -9.50 -20.77
N ARG A 16 -16.37 -8.64 -21.53
CA ARG A 16 -15.78 -7.43 -22.11
C ARG A 16 -16.46 -6.22 -21.51
N GLU A 17 -15.65 -5.27 -21.05
CA GLU A 17 -16.16 -3.96 -20.67
C GLU A 17 -16.17 -3.03 -21.89
N GLU A 18 -17.29 -2.36 -22.13
CA GLU A 18 -17.31 -1.23 -23.06
C GLU A 18 -16.70 0.00 -22.37
N ASP A 19 -15.71 0.61 -22.98
CA ASP A 19 -15.00 1.77 -22.41
C ASP A 19 -14.87 2.93 -23.40
N THR A 20 -14.65 4.14 -22.88
CA THR A 20 -14.56 5.37 -23.69
C THR A 20 -13.24 5.55 -24.44
N ARG A 21 -12.26 4.70 -24.18
CA ARG A 21 -10.92 4.71 -24.78
C ARG A 21 -10.75 3.62 -25.84
N GLU A 22 -11.83 2.91 -26.19
CA GLU A 22 -11.84 1.83 -27.18
C GLU A 22 -10.79 0.74 -26.91
N CYS A 23 -10.49 0.48 -25.62
CA CYS A 23 -9.51 -0.53 -25.22
C CYS A 23 -10.14 -1.93 -25.06
N PHE A 24 -11.43 -1.98 -24.74
CA PHE A 24 -12.30 -3.15 -24.60
C PHE A 24 -11.68 -4.26 -23.74
N PRO A 25 -11.32 -3.99 -22.47
CA PRO A 25 -10.59 -4.95 -21.66
C PRO A 25 -11.41 -6.22 -21.45
N LEU A 26 -10.73 -7.35 -21.59
CA LEU A 26 -11.28 -8.67 -21.31
C LEU A 26 -11.02 -9.06 -19.87
N MET A 27 -12.03 -9.70 -19.30
CA MET A 27 -11.99 -10.41 -18.03
C MET A 27 -12.44 -11.85 -18.29
N TYR A 28 -12.06 -12.78 -17.43
CA TYR A 28 -12.48 -14.16 -17.54
C TYR A 28 -13.19 -14.60 -16.28
N LEU A 29 -14.35 -15.23 -16.45
CA LEU A 29 -15.11 -15.81 -15.35
C LEU A 29 -15.08 -17.33 -15.49
N ILE A 30 -14.58 -17.99 -14.46
CA ILE A 30 -14.51 -19.45 -14.38
C ILE A 30 -15.47 -19.89 -13.28
N LEU A 31 -16.47 -20.70 -13.64
CA LEU A 31 -17.37 -21.33 -12.69
C LEU A 31 -16.69 -22.56 -12.08
N GLY A 32 -16.67 -22.61 -10.75
CA GLY A 32 -16.17 -23.75 -9.99
C GLY A 32 -17.17 -24.90 -9.97
N THR A 33 -16.75 -26.03 -9.39
CA THR A 33 -17.60 -27.23 -9.21
C THR A 33 -18.59 -27.11 -8.06
N GLU A 34 -18.37 -26.14 -7.16
CA GLU A 34 -19.28 -25.78 -6.06
C GLU A 34 -19.90 -24.39 -6.34
N ASP A 35 -20.60 -23.79 -5.38
CA ASP A 35 -21.12 -22.42 -5.45
C ASP A 35 -20.00 -21.35 -5.38
N THR A 36 -18.99 -21.49 -6.23
CA THR A 36 -17.82 -20.62 -6.33
C THR A 36 -17.55 -20.22 -7.78
N ALA A 37 -17.04 -18.99 -7.98
CA ALA A 37 -16.55 -18.54 -9.27
C ALA A 37 -15.27 -17.72 -9.08
N LEU A 38 -14.35 -17.85 -10.02
CA LEU A 38 -13.14 -17.04 -10.11
C LEU A 38 -13.29 -16.02 -11.23
N LEU A 39 -13.21 -14.74 -10.89
CA LEU A 39 -13.04 -13.65 -11.84
C LEU A 39 -11.54 -13.33 -11.96
N ILE A 40 -11.04 -13.37 -13.18
CA ILE A 40 -9.70 -12.91 -13.55
C ILE A 40 -9.82 -11.52 -14.17
N ASP A 41 -9.16 -10.56 -13.52
CA ASP A 41 -9.21 -9.11 -13.78
C ASP A 41 -10.59 -8.46 -13.58
N THR A 42 -10.62 -7.13 -13.46
CA THR A 42 -11.84 -6.36 -13.11
C THR A 42 -12.19 -5.27 -14.12
N GLY A 43 -11.54 -5.28 -15.29
CA GLY A 43 -11.70 -4.26 -16.31
C GLY A 43 -10.93 -2.98 -16.00
N CYS A 44 -11.33 -1.88 -16.63
CA CYS A 44 -10.74 -0.55 -16.51
C CYS A 44 -11.58 0.44 -15.68
N GLY A 45 -12.76 0.02 -15.19
CA GLY A 45 -13.57 0.80 -14.25
C GLY A 45 -14.56 1.78 -14.90
N CYS A 46 -14.95 1.53 -16.15
CA CYS A 46 -16.00 2.25 -16.86
C CYS A 46 -17.43 1.80 -16.47
N GLY A 47 -17.55 0.61 -15.88
CA GLY A 47 -18.77 0.03 -15.35
C GLY A 47 -18.57 -0.64 -13.99
N ASN A 48 -19.67 -1.09 -13.38
CA ASN A 48 -19.62 -1.83 -12.12
C ASN A 48 -19.72 -3.34 -12.38
N ILE A 49 -18.56 -4.00 -12.49
CA ILE A 49 -18.48 -5.44 -12.78
C ILE A 49 -19.21 -6.31 -11.75
N TYR A 50 -19.18 -5.92 -10.46
CA TYR A 50 -19.88 -6.67 -9.41
C TYR A 50 -21.40 -6.67 -9.65
N HIS A 51 -21.99 -5.50 -9.90
CA HIS A 51 -23.42 -5.41 -10.20
C HIS A 51 -23.79 -6.16 -11.48
N TYR A 52 -22.94 -6.08 -12.51
CA TYR A 52 -23.16 -6.85 -13.75
C TYR A 52 -23.15 -8.35 -13.49
N LEU A 53 -22.12 -8.88 -12.81
CA LEU A 53 -22.05 -10.29 -12.46
C LEU A 53 -23.27 -10.72 -11.64
N ARG A 54 -23.70 -9.94 -10.65
CA ARG A 54 -24.91 -10.26 -9.85
C ARG A 54 -26.22 -10.18 -10.63
N SER A 55 -26.25 -9.55 -11.80
CA SER A 55 -27.41 -9.58 -12.70
C SER A 55 -27.53 -10.88 -13.50
N LEU A 56 -26.45 -11.66 -13.61
CA LEU A 56 -26.45 -12.94 -14.32
C LEU A 56 -27.13 -14.00 -13.43
N SER A 57 -28.11 -14.72 -13.97
CA SER A 57 -28.94 -15.69 -13.23
C SER A 57 -28.09 -16.76 -12.51
N PHE A 58 -27.04 -17.24 -13.18
CA PHE A 58 -26.12 -18.25 -12.64
C PHE A 58 -25.12 -17.71 -11.61
N MET A 59 -25.11 -16.41 -11.32
CA MET A 59 -24.17 -15.78 -10.38
C MET A 59 -24.83 -15.28 -9.09
N GLN A 60 -26.15 -15.43 -8.91
CA GLN A 60 -26.86 -14.81 -7.78
C GLN A 60 -26.40 -15.32 -6.40
N ASN A 61 -26.13 -16.62 -6.27
CA ASN A 61 -25.74 -17.26 -5.01
C ASN A 61 -24.31 -17.81 -5.01
N VAL A 62 -23.47 -17.35 -5.93
CA VAL A 62 -22.10 -17.84 -6.10
C VAL A 62 -21.11 -16.99 -5.31
N LYS A 63 -20.25 -17.65 -4.52
CA LYS A 63 -19.10 -17.01 -3.87
C LYS A 63 -18.08 -16.60 -4.93
N LEU A 64 -17.87 -15.30 -5.05
CA LEU A 64 -16.94 -14.73 -6.03
C LEU A 64 -15.54 -14.60 -5.41
N ILE A 65 -14.56 -15.20 -6.07
CA ILE A 65 -13.12 -15.01 -5.85
C ILE A 65 -12.63 -14.11 -6.98
N VAL A 66 -11.81 -13.12 -6.66
CA VAL A 66 -11.27 -12.18 -7.67
C VAL A 66 -9.74 -12.24 -7.62
N VAL A 67 -9.13 -12.41 -8.78
CA VAL A 67 -7.67 -12.36 -8.96
C VAL A 67 -7.36 -11.38 -10.08
N ASN A 68 -6.59 -10.34 -9.77
CA ASN A 68 -6.04 -9.48 -10.81
C ASN A 68 -4.70 -10.06 -11.28
N THR A 69 -4.47 -10.11 -12.58
CA THR A 69 -3.22 -10.58 -13.20
C THR A 69 -2.07 -9.62 -12.95
N HIS A 70 -2.40 -8.33 -12.89
CA HIS A 70 -1.52 -7.23 -12.53
C HIS A 70 -2.37 -6.09 -11.99
N ASN A 71 -1.72 -5.07 -11.45
CA ASN A 71 -2.38 -3.81 -11.15
C ASN A 71 -1.87 -2.77 -12.15
N HIS A 72 -2.72 -1.81 -12.51
CA HIS A 72 -2.32 -0.75 -13.42
C HIS A 72 -1.31 0.21 -12.76
N PRO A 73 -0.32 0.74 -13.51
CA PRO A 73 0.72 1.61 -12.95
C PRO A 73 0.19 2.86 -12.23
N GLU A 74 -0.96 3.39 -12.64
CA GLU A 74 -1.62 4.53 -11.99
C GLU A 74 -2.24 4.20 -10.62
N GLN A 75 -2.39 2.91 -10.31
CA GLN A 75 -2.92 2.40 -9.04
C GLN A 75 -1.82 1.86 -8.12
N VAL A 76 -0.62 1.57 -8.63
CA VAL A 76 0.49 1.03 -7.83
C VAL A 76 1.63 2.01 -7.75
N MET A 77 2.01 2.34 -6.53
CA MET A 77 3.22 3.10 -6.25
C MET A 77 4.25 2.16 -5.63
N TRP A 78 5.40 2.00 -6.29
CA TRP A 78 6.53 1.31 -5.70
C TRP A 78 7.11 2.18 -4.57
N THR A 79 7.16 1.62 -3.36
CA THR A 79 7.55 2.31 -2.14
C THR A 79 8.62 1.51 -1.38
N PRO A 80 9.82 1.33 -1.97
CA PRO A 80 10.87 0.55 -1.35
C PRO A 80 11.33 1.19 -0.03
N GLY A 81 11.86 0.36 0.85
CA GLY A 81 12.62 0.81 2.02
C GLY A 81 12.31 0.02 3.29
N HIS A 82 11.05 -0.31 3.55
CA HIS A 82 10.75 -1.30 4.60
C HIS A 82 11.22 -2.68 4.13
N THR A 83 10.77 -3.07 2.93
CA THR A 83 11.37 -4.09 2.07
C THR A 83 11.61 -3.50 0.66
N PRO A 84 12.47 -4.12 -0.18
CA PRO A 84 12.72 -3.63 -1.54
C PRO A 84 11.51 -3.69 -2.47
N ASP A 85 10.56 -4.58 -2.19
CA ASP A 85 9.37 -4.89 -2.99
C ASP A 85 8.07 -4.26 -2.43
N SER A 86 8.17 -3.47 -1.35
CA SER A 86 7.03 -2.78 -0.75
C SER A 86 6.31 -1.88 -1.77
N ILE A 87 4.96 -1.94 -1.77
CA ILE A 87 4.09 -1.13 -2.63
C ILE A 87 2.96 -0.46 -1.83
N VAL A 88 2.41 0.61 -2.37
CA VAL A 88 1.15 1.23 -1.95
C VAL A 88 0.15 1.17 -3.09
N LEU A 89 -1.09 0.76 -2.78
CA LEU A 89 -2.18 0.73 -3.74
C LEU A 89 -3.10 1.94 -3.58
N TRP A 90 -3.38 2.64 -4.68
CA TRP A 90 -4.35 3.72 -4.76
C TRP A 90 -5.67 3.21 -5.32
N TYR A 91 -6.74 3.36 -4.53
CA TYR A 91 -8.10 3.04 -4.90
C TYR A 91 -8.94 4.32 -5.02
N PRO A 92 -9.01 4.91 -6.23
CA PRO A 92 -9.63 6.23 -6.43
C PRO A 92 -11.12 6.26 -6.08
N TYR A 93 -11.84 5.17 -6.31
CA TYR A 93 -13.29 5.10 -6.07
C TYR A 93 -13.66 5.37 -4.60
N ALA A 94 -12.81 4.98 -3.65
CA ALA A 94 -12.99 5.27 -2.23
C ALA A 94 -12.04 6.35 -1.69
N ASN A 95 -11.29 7.03 -2.56
CA ASN A 95 -10.21 7.96 -2.20
C ASN A 95 -9.25 7.35 -1.16
N ARG A 96 -8.81 6.11 -1.37
CA ARG A 96 -8.11 5.32 -0.35
C ARG A 96 -6.74 4.81 -0.80
N LEU A 97 -5.77 4.88 0.09
CA LEU A 97 -4.48 4.19 -0.01
C LEU A 97 -4.45 2.92 0.85
N PHE A 98 -4.00 1.80 0.30
CA PHE A 98 -3.58 0.64 1.08
C PHE A 98 -2.06 0.68 1.20
N VAL A 99 -1.57 1.00 2.40
CA VAL A 99 -0.17 1.41 2.59
C VAL A 99 0.74 0.33 3.15
N GLY A 100 0.21 -0.85 3.46
CA GLY A 100 0.99 -1.95 4.04
C GLY A 100 1.75 -1.50 5.30
N ASP A 101 3.04 -1.82 5.35
CA ASP A 101 3.97 -1.41 6.41
C ASP A 101 4.63 -0.04 6.17
N LEU A 102 4.21 0.72 5.15
CA LEU A 102 4.72 2.09 4.97
C LEU A 102 4.34 2.99 6.14
N PHE A 103 3.20 2.78 6.78
CA PHE A 103 2.83 3.50 8.00
C PHE A 103 1.63 2.87 8.72
N TYR A 104 1.72 2.77 10.05
CA TYR A 104 0.58 2.57 10.95
C TYR A 104 0.87 3.19 12.31
N ARG A 105 -0.20 3.54 13.02
CA ARG A 105 -0.11 4.11 14.36
C ARG A 105 -0.07 3.05 15.45
N PHE A 106 0.48 3.45 16.59
CA PHE A 106 0.49 2.75 17.88
C PHE A 106 1.33 1.46 17.97
N ASP A 107 1.70 0.86 16.84
CA ASP A 107 2.64 -0.27 16.78
C ASP A 107 4.02 0.14 16.23
N ASP A 108 5.01 -0.69 16.52
CA ASP A 108 6.37 -0.54 16.01
C ASP A 108 6.43 -0.91 14.52
N ILE A 109 6.93 0.03 13.71
CA ILE A 109 7.42 -0.26 12.35
C ILE A 109 8.89 -0.72 12.48
N MET A 110 9.16 -1.95 12.06
CA MET A 110 10.45 -2.60 12.26
C MET A 110 11.40 -2.36 11.09
N PHE A 111 12.52 -1.69 11.35
CA PHE A 111 13.63 -1.47 10.41
C PHE A 111 14.85 -2.30 10.85
N THR A 112 14.64 -3.60 11.04
CA THR A 112 15.62 -4.55 11.58
C THR A 112 16.06 -5.61 10.56
N TYR A 113 15.34 -5.74 9.45
CA TYR A 113 15.61 -6.74 8.42
C TYR A 113 16.78 -6.35 7.51
N GLN A 114 17.46 -7.35 6.94
CA GLN A 114 18.67 -7.17 6.12
C GLN A 114 18.46 -6.24 4.92
N TYR A 115 17.28 -6.25 4.33
CA TYR A 115 16.95 -5.51 3.11
C TYR A 115 16.26 -4.17 3.34
N THR A 116 16.14 -3.74 4.60
CA THR A 116 15.61 -2.41 4.93
C THR A 116 16.60 -1.32 4.51
N ASP A 117 16.08 -0.28 3.85
CA ASP A 117 16.82 0.92 3.46
C ASP A 117 16.04 2.18 3.89
N ILE A 118 16.57 2.85 4.92
CA ILE A 118 15.91 4.02 5.53
C ILE A 118 15.86 5.23 4.60
N ARG A 119 16.80 5.35 3.64
CA ARG A 119 16.84 6.46 2.68
C ARG A 119 15.76 6.25 1.62
N GLN A 120 15.65 5.04 1.09
CA GLN A 120 14.57 4.69 0.17
C GLN A 120 13.21 4.80 0.85
N TYR A 121 13.12 4.37 2.11
CA TYR A 121 11.90 4.48 2.90
C TYR A 121 11.44 5.94 3.10
N GLU A 122 12.34 6.84 3.48
CA GLU A 122 12.02 8.29 3.57
C GLU A 122 11.54 8.83 2.23
N ASN A 123 12.22 8.47 1.14
CA ASN A 123 11.84 8.91 -0.19
C ASN A 123 10.44 8.42 -0.58
N SER A 124 10.12 7.17 -0.24
CA SER A 124 8.80 6.57 -0.43
C SER A 124 7.72 7.30 0.36
N VAL A 125 7.94 7.57 1.66
CA VAL A 125 7.02 8.35 2.50
C VAL A 125 6.80 9.75 1.92
N ARG A 126 7.88 10.42 1.49
CA ARG A 126 7.83 11.75 0.87
C ARG A 126 7.03 11.75 -0.43
N ASN A 127 7.21 10.74 -1.28
CA ASN A 127 6.49 10.63 -2.55
C ASN A 127 4.99 10.37 -2.32
N ILE A 128 4.63 9.49 -1.39
CA ILE A 128 3.24 9.27 -1.01
C ILE A 128 2.62 10.53 -0.41
N LEU A 129 3.34 11.26 0.43
CA LEU A 129 2.86 12.53 0.97
C LEU A 129 2.59 13.56 -0.15
N LYS A 130 3.48 13.67 -1.14
CA LYS A 130 3.27 14.54 -2.32
C LYS A 130 2.04 14.11 -3.12
N PHE A 131 1.87 12.80 -3.36
CA PHE A 131 0.68 12.26 -4.03
C PHE A 131 -0.60 12.62 -3.28
N VAL A 132 -0.64 12.42 -1.95
CA VAL A 132 -1.79 12.77 -1.12
C VAL A 132 -2.09 14.27 -1.19
N GLN A 133 -1.06 15.11 -1.22
CA GLN A 133 -1.21 16.57 -1.31
C GLN A 133 -1.66 17.06 -2.69
N SER A 134 -1.41 16.30 -3.76
CA SER A 134 -1.88 16.65 -5.11
C SER A 134 -3.34 16.28 -5.36
N GLN A 135 -3.94 15.44 -4.49
CA GLN A 135 -5.35 15.09 -4.61
C GLN A 135 -6.25 16.26 -4.22
N GLN A 136 -7.30 16.49 -5.02
CA GLN A 136 -8.34 17.50 -4.72
C GLN A 136 -9.36 17.01 -3.67
N VAL A 137 -9.24 15.76 -3.25
CA VAL A 137 -10.16 15.04 -2.37
C VAL A 137 -9.46 14.64 -1.07
N LYS A 138 -10.24 14.43 0.00
CA LYS A 138 -9.70 13.93 1.26
C LYS A 138 -9.33 12.45 1.12
N VAL A 139 -8.03 12.17 1.14
CA VAL A 139 -7.51 10.81 1.06
C VAL A 139 -7.51 10.12 2.42
N LYS A 140 -7.98 8.87 2.45
CA LYS A 140 -7.87 7.97 3.60
C LYS A 140 -6.84 6.87 3.34
N TYR A 141 -6.39 6.20 4.40
CA TYR A 141 -5.52 5.02 4.29
C TYR A 141 -5.99 3.86 5.16
N SER A 142 -5.55 2.68 4.75
CA SER A 142 -5.63 1.43 5.48
C SER A 142 -4.23 0.80 5.50
N ALA A 143 -3.77 0.35 6.66
CA ALA A 143 -2.42 -0.17 6.87
C ALA A 143 -2.44 -1.68 7.19
N ALA A 144 -1.27 -2.30 7.29
CA ALA A 144 -1.15 -3.74 7.59
C ALA A 144 -1.61 -4.13 9.01
N LYS A 145 -1.84 -3.16 9.90
CA LYS A 145 -2.22 -3.38 11.31
C LYS A 145 -3.48 -2.60 11.69
N ASN A 146 -3.37 -1.61 12.58
CA ASN A 146 -4.51 -1.06 13.33
C ASN A 146 -5.31 0.04 12.62
N ASP A 147 -4.74 0.70 11.62
CA ASP A 147 -5.42 1.80 10.93
C ASP A 147 -6.20 1.26 9.73
N THR A 148 -7.52 1.20 9.85
CA THR A 148 -8.41 0.66 8.79
C THR A 148 -9.09 1.73 7.95
N ASP A 149 -9.30 2.95 8.48
CA ASP A 149 -10.02 4.01 7.78
C ASP A 149 -9.59 5.45 8.12
N ASN A 150 -8.28 5.66 8.28
CA ASN A 150 -7.75 6.90 8.82
C ASN A 150 -7.47 7.96 7.75
N LYS A 151 -7.51 9.24 8.12
CA LYS A 151 -7.14 10.33 7.19
C LYS A 151 -5.63 10.38 6.99
N CYS A 152 -5.18 10.49 5.74
CA CYS A 152 -3.76 10.64 5.43
C CYS A 152 -3.20 11.97 5.95
N LEU A 153 -3.93 13.08 5.80
CA LEU A 153 -3.53 14.38 6.34
C LEU A 153 -4.32 14.73 7.61
N PRO A 154 -3.67 15.28 8.66
CA PRO A 154 -2.25 15.67 8.71
C PRO A 154 -1.27 14.54 9.07
N THR A 155 -1.76 13.31 9.28
CA THR A 155 -1.03 12.17 9.82
C THR A 155 0.30 11.88 9.11
N PHE A 156 0.32 11.74 7.79
CA PHE A 156 1.52 11.44 7.00
C PHE A 156 2.52 12.60 7.03
N LYS A 157 2.03 13.86 7.12
CA LYS A 157 2.90 15.03 7.27
C LYS A 157 3.60 15.03 8.62
N LEU A 158 2.89 14.65 9.68
CA LEU A 158 3.46 14.50 11.03
C LEU A 158 4.45 13.33 11.07
N TYR A 159 4.11 12.21 10.43
CA TYR A 159 4.99 11.04 10.34
C TYR A 159 6.28 11.35 9.59
N HIS A 160 6.20 12.03 8.44
CA HIS A 160 7.39 12.42 7.68
C HIS A 160 8.30 13.34 8.49
N ARG A 161 7.74 14.29 9.24
CA ARG A 161 8.51 15.15 10.17
C ARG A 161 9.19 14.35 11.28
N PHE A 162 8.47 13.41 11.89
CA PHE A 162 9.02 12.52 12.89
C PHE A 162 10.17 11.68 12.33
N LEU A 163 10.00 11.08 11.14
CA LEU A 163 11.02 10.30 10.46
C LEU A 163 12.27 11.15 10.15
N LEU A 164 12.10 12.37 9.65
CA LEU A 164 13.21 13.29 9.38
C LEU A 164 13.96 13.67 10.67
N ALA A 165 13.25 13.90 11.78
CA ALA A 165 13.88 14.19 13.06
C ALA A 165 14.70 12.99 13.59
N VAL A 166 14.21 11.77 13.39
CA VAL A 166 14.97 10.55 13.71
C VAL A 166 16.20 10.43 12.82
N ILE A 167 16.08 10.63 11.51
CA ILE A 167 17.21 10.55 10.56
C ILE A 167 18.26 11.64 10.85
N ALA A 168 17.84 12.86 11.17
CA ALA A 168 18.72 13.96 11.53
C ALA A 168 19.40 13.78 12.89
N GLY A 169 18.90 12.89 13.74
CA GLY A 169 19.43 12.67 15.10
C GLY A 169 18.94 13.68 16.12
N THR A 170 17.89 14.45 15.81
CA THR A 170 17.28 15.44 16.71
C THR A 170 16.14 14.84 17.54
N HIS A 171 15.72 13.60 17.25
CA HIS A 171 14.71 12.87 18.02
C HIS A 171 15.39 11.82 18.90
N ALA A 172 15.17 11.89 20.21
CA ALA A 172 15.76 10.93 21.14
C ALA A 172 15.16 9.53 20.96
N GLY A 173 16.02 8.52 21.05
CA GLY A 173 15.63 7.11 20.98
C GLY A 173 16.01 6.36 22.25
N THR A 174 15.34 5.24 22.50
CA THR A 174 15.60 4.33 23.61
C THR A 174 16.23 3.05 23.08
N HIS A 175 17.37 2.65 23.66
CA HIS A 175 18.02 1.39 23.32
C HIS A 175 17.15 0.20 23.74
N LEU A 176 17.05 -0.80 22.87
CA LEU A 176 16.31 -2.03 23.11
C LEU A 176 17.11 -3.23 22.58
N ARG A 177 16.88 -4.40 23.19
CA ARG A 177 17.17 -5.70 22.57
C ARG A 177 15.90 -6.20 21.88
N ILE A 178 16.03 -6.63 20.64
CA ILE A 178 14.97 -7.17 19.80
C ILE A 178 15.46 -8.55 19.38
N ASP A 179 14.92 -9.59 20.00
CA ASP A 179 15.42 -10.96 19.88
C ASP A 179 16.93 -11.03 20.19
N GLU A 180 17.73 -11.51 19.22
CA GLU A 180 19.20 -11.58 19.29
C GLU A 180 19.90 -10.29 18.84
N ALA A 181 19.15 -9.28 18.37
CA ALA A 181 19.69 -8.06 17.78
C ALA A 181 19.51 -6.83 18.69
N GLU A 182 20.48 -5.92 18.65
CA GLU A 182 20.38 -4.61 19.31
C GLU A 182 19.74 -3.58 18.36
N GLY A 183 18.92 -2.69 18.91
CA GLY A 183 18.29 -1.61 18.15
C GLY A 183 17.95 -0.40 19.01
N VAL A 184 17.35 0.60 18.37
CA VAL A 184 16.87 1.83 19.01
C VAL A 184 15.44 2.07 18.58
N ARG A 185 14.52 2.21 19.56
CA ARG A 185 13.15 2.66 19.31
C ARG A 185 13.11 4.18 19.40
N TYR A 186 12.47 4.78 18.41
CA TYR A 186 12.09 6.18 18.43
C TYR A 186 10.57 6.23 18.48
N GLU A 187 10.02 7.05 19.37
CA GLU A 187 8.58 7.22 19.48
C GLU A 187 8.20 8.67 19.75
N THR A 188 7.04 9.06 19.25
CA THR A 188 6.40 10.34 19.56
C THR A 188 5.88 10.34 21.00
N ARG A 189 5.70 11.52 21.60
CA ARG A 189 5.26 11.67 23.01
C ARG A 189 3.90 11.01 23.27
N ASP A 190 2.99 11.08 22.30
CA ASP A 190 1.67 10.45 22.37
C ASP A 190 1.70 8.97 21.97
N LYS A 191 2.89 8.43 21.65
CA LYS A 191 3.13 7.06 21.21
C LYS A 191 2.33 6.66 19.96
N SER A 192 1.84 7.64 19.20
CA SER A 192 1.09 7.39 17.98
C SER A 192 1.98 6.91 16.84
N MET A 193 3.26 7.26 16.85
CA MET A 193 4.25 6.88 15.84
C MET A 193 5.45 6.27 16.52
N LYS A 194 5.83 5.06 16.07
CA LYS A 194 6.96 4.30 16.61
C LYS A 194 7.72 3.64 15.47
N ILE A 195 9.03 3.81 15.46
CA ILE A 195 9.92 3.09 14.57
C ILE A 195 11.05 2.47 15.38
N VAL A 196 11.48 1.28 14.97
CA VAL A 196 12.56 0.55 15.62
C VAL A 196 13.65 0.30 14.60
N ILE A 197 14.83 0.87 14.82
CA ILE A 197 15.95 0.83 13.88
C ILE A 197 17.02 -0.11 14.42
N GLY A 198 17.42 -1.11 13.61
CA GLY A 198 18.49 -2.03 13.96
C GLY A 198 19.86 -1.35 14.06
N ARG A 199 20.75 -1.87 14.91
CA ARG A 199 22.09 -1.31 15.20
C ARG A 199 22.89 -0.92 13.96
N LYS A 200 22.89 -1.76 12.92
CA LYS A 200 23.62 -1.49 11.66
C LYS A 200 23.17 -0.21 10.98
N ILE A 201 21.86 0.06 10.96
CA ILE A 201 21.32 1.28 10.35
C ILE A 201 21.61 2.49 11.25
N VAL A 202 21.49 2.35 12.58
CA VAL A 202 21.84 3.41 13.53
C VAL A 202 23.30 3.84 13.38
N GLN A 203 24.24 2.89 13.27
CA GLN A 203 25.66 3.17 13.05
C GLN A 203 25.88 3.97 11.76
N LYS A 204 25.29 3.54 10.65
CA LYS A 204 25.37 4.26 9.36
C LYS A 204 24.81 5.69 9.46
N LEU A 205 23.70 5.88 10.18
CA LEU A 205 23.14 7.22 10.39
C LEU A 205 24.08 8.11 11.20
N ASN A 206 24.71 7.58 12.25
CA ASN A 206 25.67 8.34 13.05
C ASN A 206 26.92 8.72 12.25
N GLU A 207 27.51 7.78 11.51
CA GLU A 207 28.63 8.05 10.59
C GLU A 207 28.29 9.12 9.55
N ALA A 208 27.07 9.08 8.99
CA ALA A 208 26.62 10.09 8.03
C ALA A 208 26.49 11.49 8.66
N ARG A 209 26.03 11.57 9.91
CA ARG A 209 25.91 12.84 10.66
C ARG A 209 27.28 13.42 10.99
N GLU A 210 28.22 12.59 11.46
CA GLU A 210 29.59 13.02 11.76
C GLU A 210 30.27 13.62 10.52
N LYS A 211 30.14 12.96 9.36
CA LYS A 211 30.66 13.46 8.09
C LYS A 211 30.04 14.79 7.66
N ALA A 212 28.74 14.97 7.89
CA ALA A 212 28.05 16.22 7.54
C ALA A 212 28.52 17.40 8.41
N THR A 213 28.87 17.17 9.68
CA THR A 213 29.36 18.19 10.60
C THR A 213 30.84 18.54 10.35
N GLN A 214 31.66 17.60 9.86
CA GLN A 214 33.08 17.81 9.54
C GLN A 214 33.32 18.48 8.17
N GLY A 215 32.31 18.47 7.29
CA GLY A 215 32.36 19.09 5.95
C GLY A 215 31.81 20.52 5.88
N GLN A 216 31.50 21.13 7.03
CA GLN A 216 31.18 22.56 7.20
C GLN A 216 32.39 23.29 7.77
#